data_AF-A0A3P5XCA7-F1
#
_entry.id   AF-A0A3P5XCA7-F1
#
_cell.length_a   1.000
_cell.length_b   1.000
_cell.length_c   1.000
_cell.angle_alpha   90.00
_cell.angle_beta   90.00
_cell.angle_gamma   90.00
#
_symmetry.space_group_name_H-M   'P 1'
#
loop_
_entity.id
_entity.type
_entity.pdbx_description
1 polymer ?
#
loop_
_entity_poly.entity_id
_entity_poly.type
_entity_poly.pdbx_seq_one_letter_code
_entity_poly.pdbx_strand_id
1 'polypeptide(L)'
;MGIESIIVLLIVGAIAGWLAGQLVKGYGFGLIGNIVVGIVGAFIAALILPRIGLTMGGGWLAAIIHATIGAVILLLLIRLVKRA
;
A
#
# COMPACT_ATOMS: atom_id res chain seq x y z
N MET A 1 -16.86 -12.09 -5.02
CA MET A 1 -15.98 -11.58 -3.94
C MET A 1 -16.64 -11.92 -2.61
N GLY A 2 -16.00 -12.75 -1.78
CA GLY A 2 -16.55 -13.21 -0.48
C GLY A 2 -15.92 -12.47 0.70
N ILE A 3 -16.43 -12.68 1.91
CA ILE A 3 -15.91 -12.06 3.15
C ILE A 3 -14.41 -12.34 3.34
N GLU A 4 -13.94 -13.50 2.89
CA GLU A 4 -12.52 -13.89 2.87
C GLU A 4 -11.65 -12.86 2.12
N SER A 5 -12.12 -12.32 1.00
CA SER A 5 -11.39 -11.31 0.23
C SER A 5 -11.26 -9.98 0.96
N ILE A 6 -12.24 -9.63 1.80
CA ILE A 6 -12.20 -8.41 2.62
C ILE A 6 -11.19 -8.58 3.75
N ILE A 7 -11.19 -9.72 4.44
CA ILE A 7 -10.23 -10.00 5.51
C ILE A 7 -8.80 -10.00 4.96
N VAL A 8 -8.57 -10.64 3.81
CA VAL A 8 -7.25 -10.63 3.15
C VAL A 8 -6.85 -9.21 2.78
N LEU A 9 -7.75 -8.40 2.22
CA LEU A 9 -7.46 -7.00 1.89
C LEU A 9 -7.08 -6.17 3.12
N LEU A 10 -7.76 -6.36 4.25
CA LEU A 10 -7.44 -5.67 5.51
C LEU A 10 -6.06 -6.09 6.05
N ILE A 11 -5.75 -7.39 6.05
CA ILE A 11 -4.46 -7.91 6.52
C ILE A 11 -3.32 -7.42 5.61
N VAL A 12 -3.50 -7.56 4.29
CA VAL A 12 -2.53 -7.08 3.30
C VAL A 12 -2.32 -5.57 3.44
N GLY A 13 -3.41 -4.80 3.57
CA GLY A 13 -3.35 -3.35 3.78
C GLY A 13 -2.63 -2.98 5.07
N ALA A 14 -2.92 -3.64 6.19
CA ALA A 14 -2.25 -3.41 7.46
C ALA A 14 -0.74 -3.63 7.35
N ILE A 15 -0.32 -4.76 6.78
CA ILE A 15 1.09 -5.12 6.61
C ILE A 15 1.77 -4.14 5.66
N ALA A 16 1.16 -3.87 4.51
CA ALA A 16 1.72 -2.99 3.50
C ALA A 16 1.87 -1.54 3.97
N GLY A 17 0.86 -0.99 4.64
CA GLY A 17 0.94 0.37 5.18
C GLY A 17 1.93 0.50 6.32
N TRP A 18 2.07 -0.53 7.17
CA TRP A 18 3.10 -0.57 8.19
C TRP A 18 4.51 -0.62 7.57
N LEU A 19 4.73 -1.50 6.59
CA LEU A 19 5.99 -1.59 5.85
C LEU A 19 6.33 -0.26 5.16
N ALA A 20 5.36 0.37 4.52
CA ALA A 20 5.55 1.68 3.90
C ALA A 20 5.93 2.77 4.92
N GLY A 21 5.31 2.76 6.12
CA GLY A 21 5.69 3.66 7.20
C GLY A 21 7.12 3.44 7.72
N GLN A 22 7.59 2.19 7.76
CA GLN A 22 9.00 1.89 8.09
C GLN A 22 9.96 2.39 7.02
N LEU A 23 9.59 2.27 5.73
CA LEU A 23 10.41 2.72 4.61
C LEU A 23 10.45 4.25 4.50
N VAL A 24 9.35 4.94 4.77
CA VAL A 24 9.27 6.40 4.71
C VAL A 24 9.39 7.00 6.12
N LYS A 25 10.61 7.43 6.48
CA LYS A 25 10.91 8.06 7.77
C LYS A 25 9.93 9.20 8.11
N GLY A 26 9.37 9.16 9.32
CA GLY A 26 8.44 10.16 9.85
C GLY A 26 6.96 9.79 9.75
N TYR A 27 6.65 8.59 9.26
CA TYR A 27 5.27 8.08 9.15
C TYR A 27 5.05 6.87 10.04
N GLY A 28 3.97 6.90 10.82
CA GLY A 28 3.55 5.81 11.71
C GLY A 28 2.11 6.05 12.17
N PHE A 29 1.14 5.55 11.42
CA PHE A 29 -0.27 5.93 11.60
C PHE A 29 -1.07 4.96 12.51
N GLY A 30 -0.39 4.10 13.26
CA GLY A 30 -1.02 3.01 14.00
C GLY A 30 -1.72 1.99 13.09
N LEU A 31 -2.43 1.02 13.68
CA LEU A 31 -3.06 -0.07 12.94
C LEU A 31 -4.06 0.43 11.87
N ILE A 32 -5.01 1.28 12.28
CA ILE A 32 -6.07 1.78 11.40
C ILE A 32 -5.48 2.61 10.25
N GLY A 33 -4.56 3.52 10.55
CA GLY A 33 -3.95 4.34 9.52
C GLY A 33 -3.08 3.54 8.56
N ASN A 34 -2.37 2.51 9.04
CA ASN A 34 -1.63 1.59 8.17
C ASN A 34 -2.57 0.84 7.23
N ILE A 35 -3.72 0.36 7.72
CA ILE A 35 -4.74 -0.27 6.86
C ILE A 35 -5.20 0.69 5.77
N VAL A 36 -5.56 1.92 6.13
CA VAL A 36 -6.04 2.94 5.16
C VAL A 36 -4.95 3.26 4.14
N VAL A 37 -3.73 3.53 4.59
CA VAL A 37 -2.58 3.82 3.72
C VAL A 37 -2.28 2.64 2.78
N GLY A 38 -2.32 1.41 3.30
CA GLY A 38 -2.10 0.21 2.49
C GLY A 38 -3.18 -0.01 1.43
N ILE A 39 -4.46 0.21 1.78
CA ILE A 39 -5.57 0.09 0.83
C ILE A 39 -5.48 1.17 -0.25
N VAL A 40 -5.35 2.44 0.13
CA VAL A 40 -5.22 3.56 -0.84
C VAL A 40 -3.98 3.39 -1.70
N GLY A 41 -2.87 2.95 -1.09
CA GLY A 41 -1.64 2.59 -1.78
C GLY A 41 -1.85 1.48 -2.82
N ALA A 42 -2.59 0.42 -2.49
CA ALA A 42 -2.88 -0.65 -3.44
C ALA A 42 -3.61 -0.16 -4.71
N PHE A 43 -4.55 0.78 -4.57
CA PHE A 43 -5.18 1.42 -5.72
C PHE A 43 -4.21 2.22 -6.57
N ILE A 44 -3.30 2.97 -5.93
CA ILE A 44 -2.25 3.73 -6.62
C ILE A 44 -1.32 2.79 -7.39
N ALA A 45 -0.89 1.69 -6.75
CA ALA A 45 -0.06 0.69 -7.41
C ALA A 45 -0.77 0.06 -8.61
N ALA A 46 -2.06 -0.30 -8.48
CA ALA A 46 -2.83 -0.89 -9.57
C ALA A 46 -2.96 0.04 -10.79
N LEU A 47 -2.92 1.36 -10.59
CA LEU A 47 -2.94 2.34 -11.67
C LEU A 47 -1.57 2.56 -12.32
N ILE A 48 -0.48 2.49 -11.54
CA ILE A 48 0.86 2.87 -11.99
C ILE A 48 1.67 1.66 -12.48
N LEU A 49 1.71 0.55 -11.73
CA LEU A 49 2.58 -0.60 -12.00
C LEU A 49 2.34 -1.23 -13.38
N PRO A 50 1.09 -1.42 -13.84
CA PRO A 50 0.86 -1.97 -15.18
C PRO A 50 1.38 -1.06 -16.31
N ARG A 51 1.39 0.26 -16.11
CA ARG A 51 1.85 1.23 -17.12
C ARG A 51 3.36 1.20 -17.32
N ILE A 52 4.11 0.75 -16.32
CA ILE A 52 5.57 0.61 -16.37
C ILE A 52 6.01 -0.83 -16.68
N GLY A 53 5.09 -1.69 -17.11
CA GLY A 53 5.38 -3.09 -17.46
C GLY A 53 5.59 -4.01 -16.26
N LEU A 54 5.31 -3.55 -15.03
CA LEU A 54 5.39 -4.37 -13.83
C LEU A 54 4.05 -5.04 -13.57
N THR A 55 3.92 -6.29 -14.01
CA THR A 55 2.83 -7.18 -13.62
C THR A 55 3.39 -8.24 -12.67
N MET A 56 3.23 -8.04 -11.37
CA MET A 56 3.45 -9.15 -10.43
C MET A 56 2.28 -10.14 -10.57
N GLY A 57 2.59 -11.43 -10.51
CA GLY A 57 1.60 -12.50 -10.63
C GLY A 57 0.54 -12.50 -9.51
N GLY A 58 -0.30 -13.53 -9.50
CA GLY A 58 -1.31 -13.70 -8.45
C GLY A 58 -0.73 -14.15 -7.11
N GLY A 59 -1.52 -13.99 -6.04
CA GLY A 59 -1.22 -14.49 -4.71
C GLY A 59 -1.10 -13.40 -3.64
N TRP A 60 -1.14 -13.82 -2.38
CA TRP A 60 -1.13 -12.92 -1.23
C TRP A 60 0.19 -12.15 -1.10
N LEU A 61 1.33 -12.78 -1.44
CA LEU A 61 2.64 -12.12 -1.38
C LEU A 61 2.76 -11.00 -2.43
N ALA A 62 2.32 -11.26 -3.66
CA ALA A 62 2.29 -10.27 -4.72
C ALA A 62 1.39 -9.08 -4.36
N ALA A 63 0.26 -9.33 -3.71
CA ALA A 63 -0.64 -8.30 -3.20
C ALA A 63 0.02 -7.41 -2.13
N ILE A 64 0.78 -7.98 -1.19
CA ILE A 64 1.54 -7.22 -0.19
C ILE A 64 2.58 -6.34 -0.87
N ILE A 65 3.35 -6.89 -1.82
CA ILE A 65 4.39 -6.12 -2.52
C ILE A 65 3.77 -4.97 -3.31
N HIS A 66 2.71 -5.24 -4.09
CA HIS A 66 1.97 -4.21 -4.83
C HIS A 66 1.46 -3.10 -3.90
N ALA A 67 0.75 -3.48 -2.84
CA ALA A 67 0.18 -2.54 -1.88
C ALA A 67 1.27 -1.72 -1.19
N THR A 68 2.41 -2.33 -0.86
CA THR A 68 3.54 -1.65 -0.22
C THR A 68 4.16 -0.61 -1.16
N ILE A 69 4.39 -0.96 -2.42
CA ILE A 69 4.95 -0.02 -3.41
C ILE A 69 4.04 1.20 -3.55
N GLY A 70 2.74 0.97 -3.74
CA GLY A 70 1.79 2.07 -3.87
C GLY A 70 1.62 2.90 -2.60
N ALA A 71 1.70 2.27 -1.42
CA ALA A 71 1.69 2.96 -0.14
C ALA A 71 2.93 3.83 0.05
N VAL A 72 4.12 3.34 -0.33
CA VAL A 72 5.35 4.16 -0.32
C VAL A 72 5.20 5.37 -1.23
N ILE A 73 4.70 5.18 -2.45
CA ILE A 73 4.42 6.28 -3.39
C ILE A 73 3.47 7.31 -2.75
N LEU A 74 2.36 6.84 -2.17
CA LEU A 74 1.39 7.69 -1.48
C LEU A 74 2.05 8.53 -0.38
N LEU A 75 2.82 7.90 0.51
CA LEU A 75 3.46 8.59 1.62
C LEU A 75 4.51 9.60 1.14
N LEU A 76 5.26 9.27 0.10
CA LEU A 76 6.21 10.21 -0.53
C LEU A 76 5.51 11.42 -1.13
N LEU A 77 4.36 11.23 -1.80
CA LEU A 77 3.56 12.34 -2.33
C LEU A 77 3.03 13.22 -1.20
N ILE A 78 2.48 12.62 -0.14
CA ILE A 78 2.03 13.38 1.04
C ILE A 78 3.19 14.16 1.65
N ARG A 79 4.39 13.57 1.72
CA ARG A 79 5.59 14.23 2.24
C ARG A 79 6.00 15.42 1.39
N LEU A 80 5.93 15.29 0.07
CA LEU A 80 6.26 16.35 -0.86
C LEU A 80 5.31 17.55 -0.69
N VAL A 81 4.01 17.28 -0.61
CA VAL A 81 2.98 18.31 -0.43
C VAL A 81 3.09 18.99 0.93
N LYS A 82 3.35 18.24 2.02
CA LYS A 82 3.51 18.81 3.37
C LYS A 82 4.78 19.63 3.56
N ARG A 83 5.77 19.49 2.67
CA ARG A 83 7.04 20.22 2.73
C ARG A 83 7.01 21.52 1.91
N ALA A 84 6.08 21.66 0.98
CA ALA A 84 5.82 22.88 0.22
C ALA A 84 5.00 23.87 1.05
#